data_AF-A0A3M1CAJ5-F1
#
_entry.id   AF-A0A3M1CAJ5-F1
#
_cell.length_a   1.000
_cell.length_b   1.000
_cell.length_c   1.000
_cell.angle_alpha   90.00
_cell.angle_beta   90.00
_cell.angle_gamma   90.00
#
_symmetry.space_group_name_H-M   'P 1'
#
loop_
_entity.id
_entity.type
_entity.pdbx_description
1 polymer ?
#
loop_
_entity_poly.entity_id
_entity_poly.type
_entity_poly.pdbx_seq_one_letter_code
_entity_poly.pdbx_strand_id
1 'polypeptide(L)'
;INTMNFFAKTLSKQLQIKEPQISAVLQLFEEGCTIPFIARYRKEKTGGLNEVQISNIKESFEKLLALENRRNTILKSIEEQGKLTDELKNKILAAETLQQLEDLYLPYKPKKKTRASVAREKGLEPLALQILHQEDIDIVKEAEKYLDATKELNTTNDVLQGARDIIAELINENTEIREKLRQAFHENAIITSKVIKGKEEAGIKYKDYFNWSEPLMKCPSHRMLAMRRGEKEDILYLDISINEEYAYAIIEQYIIKKQQHPTTEHLKLALQDAYKRLLHPSLETEFRILTKEKADIEAIKVFANNLRELLMQSPLGNKRVMAIDPGFRTGCKVVVLDEYGNLLTDSVIYPHEPQKQTTEAEQIILALAAKYNIEAIAIGNGTASRETEQFIRQISILPKSIPVLVVNEAGASVYSASEAAREILKTKRANKKTYFDLLSAGIGFITTQGKRLTASYKVKKTSNT
;
A
#
# COMPACT_ATOMS: atom_id res chain seq x y z
N ILE A 1 -27.15 -5.82 -22.06
CA ILE A 1 -25.85 -6.13 -22.70
C ILE A 1 -24.94 -6.61 -21.59
N ASN A 2 -24.40 -7.82 -21.66
CA ASN A 2 -23.55 -8.39 -20.61
C ASN A 2 -22.42 -7.39 -20.28
N THR A 3 -22.44 -6.82 -19.08
CA THR A 3 -21.46 -5.83 -18.59
C THR A 3 -20.02 -6.34 -18.78
N MET A 4 -19.83 -7.66 -18.79
CA MET A 4 -18.55 -8.32 -19.06
C MET A 4 -18.00 -8.14 -20.48
N ASN A 5 -18.85 -8.21 -21.51
CA ASN A 5 -18.40 -8.05 -22.89
C ASN A 5 -18.17 -6.58 -23.26
N PHE A 6 -18.76 -5.65 -22.51
CA PHE A 6 -18.53 -4.22 -22.69
C PHE A 6 -17.05 -3.85 -22.48
N PHE A 7 -16.40 -4.44 -21.47
CA PHE A 7 -14.99 -4.15 -21.16
C PHE A 7 -13.98 -5.00 -21.93
N ALA A 8 -14.41 -6.09 -22.58
CA ALA A 8 -13.51 -7.05 -23.24
C ALA A 8 -12.62 -6.38 -24.30
N LYS A 9 -13.16 -5.46 -25.09
CA LYS A 9 -12.43 -4.70 -26.11
C LYS A 9 -11.37 -3.77 -25.52
N THR A 10 -11.72 -3.06 -24.44
CA THR A 10 -10.80 -2.16 -23.73
C THR A 10 -9.66 -2.96 -23.09
N LEU A 11 -10.00 -4.03 -22.38
CA LEU A 11 -9.03 -4.95 -21.77
C LEU A 11 -8.13 -5.61 -22.81
N SER A 12 -8.67 -5.94 -23.98
CA SER A 12 -7.90 -6.54 -25.07
C SER A 12 -6.76 -5.63 -25.53
N LYS A 13 -7.07 -4.35 -25.74
CA LYS A 13 -6.06 -3.34 -26.10
C LYS A 13 -5.04 -3.10 -24.98
N GLN A 14 -5.50 -3.04 -23.73
CA GLN A 14 -4.62 -2.77 -22.58
C GLN A 14 -3.66 -3.93 -22.28
N LEU A 15 -4.16 -5.17 -22.34
CA LEU A 15 -3.41 -6.36 -21.94
C LEU A 15 -2.77 -7.11 -23.10
N GLN A 16 -3.08 -6.73 -24.35
CA GLN A 16 -2.65 -7.44 -25.56
C GLN A 16 -3.10 -8.91 -25.56
N ILE A 17 -4.32 -9.16 -25.07
CA ILE A 17 -4.96 -10.49 -25.01
C ILE A 17 -6.20 -10.45 -25.89
N LYS A 18 -6.54 -11.54 -26.60
CA LYS A 18 -7.69 -11.55 -27.50
C LYS A 18 -9.00 -11.44 -26.72
N GLU A 19 -9.95 -10.67 -27.25
CA GLU A 19 -11.27 -10.46 -26.61
C GLU A 19 -11.98 -11.77 -26.20
N PRO A 20 -12.03 -12.84 -27.02
CA PRO A 20 -12.68 -14.09 -26.62
C PRO A 20 -12.05 -14.74 -25.39
N GLN A 21 -10.72 -14.60 -25.22
CA GLN A 21 -10.02 -15.16 -24.06
C GLN A 21 -10.35 -14.38 -22.79
N ILE A 22 -10.50 -13.05 -22.90
CA ILE A 22 -10.90 -12.20 -21.78
C ILE A 22 -12.33 -12.52 -21.37
N SER A 23 -13.27 -12.56 -22.31
CA SER A 23 -14.66 -12.92 -22.03
C SER A 23 -14.78 -14.29 -21.35
N ALA A 24 -14.02 -15.29 -21.82
CA ALA A 24 -14.01 -16.62 -21.20
C ALA A 24 -13.46 -16.58 -19.76
N VAL A 25 -12.41 -15.81 -19.49
CA VAL A 25 -11.86 -15.65 -18.14
C VAL A 25 -12.85 -14.96 -17.21
N LEU A 26 -13.50 -13.88 -17.67
CA LEU A 26 -14.47 -13.14 -16.88
C LEU A 26 -15.70 -14.00 -16.52
N GLN A 27 -16.23 -14.74 -17.50
CA GLN A 27 -17.34 -15.68 -17.25
C GLN A 27 -16.96 -16.74 -16.20
N LEU A 28 -15.74 -17.28 -16.25
CA LEU A 28 -15.28 -18.25 -15.27
C LEU A 28 -15.18 -17.66 -13.85
N PHE A 29 -14.84 -16.38 -13.71
CA PHE A 29 -14.88 -15.70 -12.40
C PHE A 29 -16.31 -15.52 -11.89
N GLU A 30 -17.27 -15.22 -12.77
CA GLU A 30 -18.70 -15.20 -12.42
C GLU A 30 -19.21 -16.57 -11.94
N GLU A 31 -18.71 -17.65 -12.55
CA GLU A 31 -18.98 -19.04 -12.11
C GLU A 31 -18.28 -19.40 -10.77
N GLY A 32 -17.56 -18.47 -10.14
CA GLY A 32 -16.85 -18.68 -8.88
C GLY A 32 -15.51 -19.42 -9.01
N CYS A 33 -14.96 -19.54 -10.23
CA CYS A 33 -13.68 -20.22 -10.42
C CYS A 33 -12.51 -19.41 -9.87
N THR A 34 -11.55 -20.10 -9.23
CA THR A 34 -10.31 -19.49 -8.77
C THR A 34 -9.26 -19.40 -9.88
N ILE A 35 -8.30 -18.48 -9.77
CA ILE A 35 -7.19 -18.32 -10.73
C ILE A 35 -6.46 -19.66 -11.00
N PRO A 36 -6.05 -20.45 -9.98
CA PRO A 36 -5.38 -21.73 -10.21
C PRO A 36 -6.29 -22.74 -10.92
N PHE A 37 -7.59 -22.73 -10.63
CA PHE A 37 -8.55 -23.62 -11.28
C PHE A 37 -8.68 -23.29 -12.78
N ILE A 38 -8.80 -22.01 -13.13
CA ILE A 38 -8.88 -21.55 -14.51
C ILE A 38 -7.61 -21.92 -15.28
N ALA A 39 -6.44 -21.55 -14.74
CA ALA A 39 -5.15 -21.79 -15.39
C ALA A 39 -4.86 -23.28 -15.60
N ARG A 40 -5.35 -24.16 -14.73
CA ARG A 40 -5.09 -25.60 -14.79
C ARG A 40 -6.13 -26.38 -15.57
N TYR A 41 -7.42 -26.14 -15.33
CA TYR A 41 -8.53 -26.99 -15.80
C TYR A 41 -9.40 -26.34 -16.89
N ARG A 42 -9.15 -25.08 -17.24
CA ARG A 42 -9.89 -24.34 -18.26
C ARG A 42 -9.01 -23.80 -19.38
N LYS A 43 -7.82 -24.40 -19.59
CA LYS A 43 -6.85 -23.99 -20.61
C LYS A 43 -7.43 -23.89 -22.01
N GLU A 44 -8.24 -24.86 -22.42
CA GLU A 44 -8.85 -24.85 -23.75
C GLU A 44 -9.83 -23.68 -23.90
N LYS A 45 -10.65 -23.42 -22.87
CA LYS A 45 -11.59 -22.30 -22.86
C LYS A 45 -10.89 -20.93 -22.87
N THR A 46 -9.75 -20.79 -22.20
CA THR A 46 -9.01 -19.52 -22.13
C THR A 46 -7.96 -19.36 -23.23
N GLY A 47 -7.74 -20.37 -24.08
CA GLY A 47 -6.66 -20.36 -25.07
C GLY A 47 -5.25 -20.41 -24.43
N GLY A 48 -5.12 -21.07 -23.28
CA GLY A 48 -3.83 -21.34 -22.64
C GLY A 48 -3.25 -20.19 -21.80
N LEU A 49 -4.07 -19.23 -21.35
CA LEU A 49 -3.61 -18.14 -20.48
C LEU A 49 -3.03 -18.68 -19.16
N ASN A 50 -1.92 -18.08 -18.73
CA ASN A 50 -1.28 -18.41 -17.46
C ASN A 50 -1.88 -17.62 -16.28
N GLU A 51 -1.49 -17.99 -15.05
CA GLU A 51 -2.01 -17.42 -13.80
C GLU A 51 -1.79 -15.91 -13.69
N VAL A 52 -0.67 -15.39 -14.20
CA VAL A 52 -0.34 -13.96 -14.19
C VAL A 52 -1.26 -13.20 -15.14
N GLN A 53 -1.46 -13.72 -16.35
CA GLN A 53 -2.37 -13.11 -17.32
C GLN A 53 -3.81 -13.10 -16.81
N ILE A 54 -4.25 -14.20 -16.20
CA ILE A 54 -5.60 -14.30 -15.61
C ILE A 54 -5.77 -13.33 -14.43
N SER A 55 -4.77 -13.17 -13.57
CA SER A 55 -4.79 -12.17 -12.48
C SER A 55 -4.91 -10.75 -13.02
N ASN A 56 -4.09 -10.40 -14.03
CA ASN A 56 -4.11 -9.08 -14.64
C ASN A 56 -5.48 -8.76 -15.29
N ILE A 57 -6.13 -9.74 -15.92
CA ILE A 57 -7.49 -9.58 -16.46
C ILE A 57 -8.47 -9.22 -15.33
N LYS A 58 -8.41 -9.95 -14.20
CA LYS A 58 -9.29 -9.72 -13.06
C LYS A 58 -9.09 -8.32 -12.48
N GLU A 59 -7.85 -7.95 -12.18
CA GLU A 59 -7.51 -6.66 -11.57
C GLU A 59 -7.89 -5.49 -12.48
N SER A 60 -7.60 -5.57 -13.78
CA SER A 60 -7.98 -4.52 -14.72
C SER A 60 -9.49 -4.42 -14.92
N PHE A 61 -10.20 -5.55 -14.93
CA PHE A 61 -11.66 -5.56 -14.99
C PHE A 61 -12.28 -4.88 -13.76
N GLU A 62 -11.81 -5.21 -12.55
CA GLU A 62 -12.29 -4.60 -11.30
C GLU A 62 -12.09 -3.07 -11.31
N LYS A 63 -10.94 -2.59 -11.82
CA LYS A 63 -10.67 -1.15 -11.99
C LYS A 63 -11.64 -0.48 -12.97
N LEU A 64 -11.88 -1.09 -14.14
CA LEU A 64 -12.83 -0.57 -15.12
C LEU A 64 -14.28 -0.57 -14.60
N LEU A 65 -14.66 -1.62 -13.86
CA LEU A 65 -15.97 -1.71 -13.25
C LEU A 65 -16.17 -0.61 -12.19
N ALA A 66 -15.16 -0.38 -11.35
CA ALA A 66 -15.19 0.71 -10.36
C ALA A 66 -15.31 2.09 -11.04
N LEU A 67 -14.57 2.32 -12.13
CA LEU A 67 -14.65 3.53 -12.94
C LEU A 67 -16.07 3.75 -13.49
N GLU A 68 -16.66 2.72 -14.10
CA GLU A 68 -18.01 2.81 -14.68
C GLU A 68 -19.10 3.04 -13.64
N ASN A 69 -19.03 2.32 -12.51
CA ASN A 69 -19.96 2.51 -11.40
C ASN A 69 -19.87 3.95 -10.85
N ARG A 70 -18.65 4.48 -10.73
CA ARG A 70 -18.45 5.86 -10.28
C ARG A 70 -18.96 6.87 -11.31
N ARG A 71 -18.72 6.63 -12.60
CA ARG A 71 -19.23 7.45 -13.71
C ARG A 71 -20.75 7.56 -13.66
N ASN A 72 -21.44 6.43 -13.53
CA ASN A 72 -22.91 6.39 -13.44
C ASN A 72 -23.43 7.15 -12.21
N THR A 73 -22.75 7.02 -11.07
CA THR A 73 -23.08 7.77 -9.85
C THR A 73 -22.96 9.28 -10.07
N ILE A 74 -21.88 9.72 -10.73
CA ILE A 74 -21.62 11.14 -11.04
C ILE A 74 -22.68 11.68 -12.00
N LEU A 75 -22.95 10.97 -13.10
CA LEU A 75 -23.98 11.36 -14.08
C LEU A 75 -25.34 11.56 -13.41
N LYS A 76 -25.77 10.58 -12.60
CA LYS A 76 -27.03 10.67 -11.86
C LYS A 76 -27.07 11.86 -10.90
N SER A 77 -25.99 12.08 -10.15
CA SER A 77 -25.91 13.20 -9.19
C SER A 77 -25.98 14.58 -9.86
N ILE A 78 -25.41 14.72 -11.06
CA ILE A 78 -25.45 15.98 -11.83
C ILE A 78 -26.81 16.16 -12.52
N GLU A 79 -27.40 15.06 -13.01
CA GLU A 79 -28.73 15.04 -13.61
C GLU A 79 -29.82 15.43 -12.60
N GLU A 80 -29.76 14.91 -11.36
CA GLU A 80 -30.66 15.27 -10.27
C GLU A 80 -30.58 16.76 -9.89
N GLN A 81 -29.47 17.44 -10.18
CA GLN A 81 -29.30 18.87 -9.98
C GLN A 81 -29.78 19.71 -11.18
N GLY A 82 -30.20 19.08 -12.29
CA GLY A 82 -30.57 19.75 -13.53
C GLY A 82 -29.40 20.45 -14.24
N LYS A 83 -28.15 20.07 -13.94
CA LYS A 83 -26.93 20.71 -14.47
C LYS A 83 -26.19 19.89 -15.53
N LEU A 84 -26.75 18.73 -15.91
CA LEU A 84 -26.10 17.83 -16.87
C LEU A 84 -26.33 18.32 -18.31
N THR A 85 -25.38 19.09 -18.84
CA THR A 85 -25.37 19.47 -20.26
C THR A 85 -24.85 18.33 -21.14
N ASP A 86 -25.20 18.32 -22.43
CA ASP A 86 -24.69 17.33 -23.39
C ASP A 86 -23.16 17.38 -23.50
N GLU A 87 -22.57 18.58 -23.45
CA GLU A 87 -21.11 18.75 -23.45
C GLU A 87 -20.46 18.11 -22.22
N LEU A 88 -20.99 18.36 -21.03
CA LEU A 88 -20.49 17.80 -19.78
C LEU A 88 -20.66 16.28 -19.75
N LYS A 89 -21.81 15.78 -20.20
CA LYS A 89 -22.09 14.35 -20.34
C LYS A 89 -21.05 13.68 -21.24
N ASN A 90 -20.74 14.28 -22.40
CA ASN A 90 -19.71 13.76 -23.31
C ASN A 90 -18.32 13.75 -22.65
N LYS A 91 -17.95 14.80 -21.91
CA LYS A 91 -16.68 14.84 -21.15
C LYS A 91 -16.61 13.73 -20.08
N ILE A 92 -17.69 13.50 -19.34
CA ILE A 92 -17.77 12.45 -18.31
C ILE A 92 -17.68 11.04 -18.93
N LEU A 93 -18.33 10.82 -20.08
CA LEU A 93 -18.27 9.55 -20.81
C LEU A 93 -16.86 9.29 -21.38
N ALA A 94 -16.15 10.35 -21.79
CA ALA A 94 -14.79 10.26 -22.31
C ALA A 94 -13.71 10.11 -21.23
N ALA A 95 -14.01 10.36 -19.95
CA ALA A 95 -13.04 10.24 -18.87
C ALA A 95 -12.55 8.79 -18.68
N GLU A 96 -11.23 8.62 -18.70
CA GLU A 96 -10.55 7.31 -18.65
C GLU A 96 -10.08 6.94 -17.24
N THR A 97 -10.01 7.92 -16.33
CA THR A 97 -9.53 7.71 -14.96
C THR A 97 -10.54 8.21 -13.92
N LEU A 98 -10.47 7.65 -12.71
CA LEU A 98 -11.30 8.09 -11.58
C LEU A 98 -11.00 9.55 -11.22
N GLN A 99 -9.73 9.98 -11.34
CA GLN A 99 -9.31 11.35 -11.09
C GLN A 99 -9.97 12.33 -12.06
N GLN A 100 -9.96 12.03 -13.36
CA GLN A 100 -10.65 12.87 -14.36
C GLN A 100 -12.15 12.98 -14.07
N LEU A 101 -12.79 11.88 -13.65
CA LEU A 101 -14.19 11.91 -13.24
C LEU A 101 -14.43 12.78 -12.00
N GLU A 102 -13.58 12.66 -10.97
CA GLU A 102 -13.70 13.49 -9.77
C GLU A 102 -13.46 14.98 -10.07
N ASP A 103 -12.52 15.31 -10.95
CA ASP A 103 -12.25 16.68 -11.39
C ASP A 103 -13.48 17.28 -12.09
N LEU A 104 -14.09 16.53 -13.03
CA LEU A 104 -15.33 16.95 -13.70
C LEU A 104 -16.53 17.06 -12.75
N TYR A 105 -16.56 16.23 -11.70
CA TYR A 105 -17.63 16.23 -10.71
C TYR A 105 -17.47 17.31 -9.63
N LEU A 106 -16.26 17.83 -9.43
CA LEU A 106 -15.91 18.73 -8.34
C LEU A 106 -16.84 19.95 -8.18
N PRO A 107 -17.30 20.64 -9.26
CA PRO A 107 -18.24 21.75 -9.16
C PRO A 107 -19.65 21.35 -8.69
N TYR A 108 -20.03 20.09 -8.88
CA TYR A 108 -21.37 19.54 -8.62
C TYR A 108 -21.44 18.70 -7.34
N LYS A 109 -20.28 18.39 -6.76
CA LYS A 109 -20.17 17.62 -5.53
C LYS A 109 -20.81 18.41 -4.39
N PRO A 110 -21.76 17.85 -3.61
CA PRO A 110 -22.33 18.53 -2.46
C PRO A 110 -21.23 18.96 -1.47
N LYS A 111 -21.21 20.25 -1.10
CA LYS A 111 -20.19 20.82 -0.21
C LYS A 111 -20.79 21.31 1.09
N LYS A 112 -20.00 21.21 2.17
CA LYS A 112 -20.26 22.00 3.38
C LYS A 112 -20.12 23.49 3.06
N LYS A 113 -20.62 24.35 3.94
CA LYS A 113 -20.50 25.81 3.82
C LYS A 113 -19.03 26.23 3.64
N THR A 114 -18.64 26.59 2.43
CA THR A 114 -17.29 27.08 2.04
C THR A 114 -17.25 28.61 2.09
N ARG A 115 -16.04 29.20 2.18
CA ARG A 115 -15.86 30.67 2.10
C ARG A 115 -16.51 31.25 0.84
N ALA A 116 -16.32 30.59 -0.30
CA ALA A 116 -16.96 30.96 -1.57
C ALA A 116 -18.49 30.85 -1.50
N SER A 117 -19.06 29.79 -0.93
CA SER A 117 -20.52 29.67 -0.76
C SER A 117 -21.09 30.79 0.12
N VAL A 118 -20.40 31.16 1.21
CA VAL A 118 -20.79 32.28 2.06
C VAL A 118 -20.73 33.60 1.29
N ALA A 119 -19.68 33.82 0.51
CA ALA A 119 -19.57 35.00 -0.34
C ALA A 119 -20.67 35.07 -1.41
N ARG A 120 -21.05 33.93 -2.02
CA ARG A 120 -22.21 33.86 -2.94
C ARG A 120 -23.53 34.15 -2.24
N GLU A 121 -23.77 33.60 -1.05
CA GLU A 121 -24.94 33.92 -0.22
C GLU A 121 -25.02 35.42 0.12
N LYS A 122 -23.87 36.07 0.33
CA LYS A 122 -23.78 37.52 0.55
C LYS A 122 -24.03 38.34 -0.73
N GLY A 123 -24.05 37.70 -1.91
CA GLY A 123 -24.32 38.33 -3.20
C GLY A 123 -23.09 38.83 -3.95
N LEU A 124 -21.89 38.33 -3.62
CA LEU A 124 -20.62 38.83 -4.17
C LEU A 124 -20.20 38.20 -5.50
N GLU A 125 -20.97 37.24 -6.02
CA GLU A 125 -20.66 36.52 -7.26
C GLU A 125 -20.54 37.42 -8.50
N PRO A 126 -21.42 38.43 -8.72
CA PRO A 126 -21.28 39.31 -9.88
C PRO A 126 -19.93 40.04 -9.87
N LEU A 127 -19.52 40.62 -8.75
CA LEU A 127 -18.20 41.29 -8.61
C LEU A 127 -17.05 40.31 -8.86
N ALA A 128 -17.13 39.09 -8.32
CA ALA A 128 -16.11 38.06 -8.55
C ALA A 128 -15.95 37.73 -10.04
N LEU A 129 -17.06 37.60 -10.77
CA LEU A 129 -17.05 37.34 -12.21
C LEU A 129 -16.50 38.53 -13.02
N GLN A 130 -16.84 39.77 -12.65
CA GLN A 130 -16.27 40.96 -13.30
C GLN A 130 -14.74 41.04 -13.13
N ILE A 131 -14.25 40.76 -11.92
CA ILE A 131 -12.80 40.68 -11.62
C ILE A 131 -12.14 39.57 -12.44
N LEU A 132 -12.75 38.37 -12.48
CA LEU A 132 -12.25 37.21 -13.22
C LEU A 132 -12.20 37.46 -14.74
N HIS A 133 -13.23 38.08 -15.30
CA HIS A 133 -13.30 38.45 -16.71
C HIS A 133 -12.39 39.63 -17.07
N GLN A 134 -11.81 40.31 -16.06
CA GLN A 134 -10.96 41.49 -16.26
C GLN A 134 -11.71 42.59 -17.03
N GLU A 135 -12.96 42.83 -16.61
CA GLU A 135 -13.77 43.95 -17.09
C GLU A 135 -13.17 45.28 -16.63
N ASP A 136 -13.27 46.31 -17.47
CA ASP A 136 -12.70 47.64 -17.17
C ASP A 136 -13.60 48.36 -16.15
N ILE A 137 -13.42 48.01 -14.87
CA ILE A 137 -14.18 48.54 -13.73
C ILE A 137 -13.27 49.29 -12.74
N ASP A 138 -13.83 50.28 -12.06
CA ASP A 138 -13.23 50.87 -10.86
C ASP A 138 -13.56 49.95 -9.67
N ILE A 139 -12.62 49.07 -9.33
CA ILE A 139 -12.81 47.98 -8.36
C ILE A 139 -13.26 48.49 -7.00
N VAL A 140 -12.71 49.63 -6.55
CA VAL A 140 -13.05 50.19 -5.25
C VAL A 140 -14.48 50.68 -5.25
N LYS A 141 -14.87 51.46 -6.27
CA LYS A 141 -16.26 51.94 -6.41
C LYS A 141 -17.25 50.80 -6.64
N GLU A 142 -16.86 49.77 -7.38
CA GLU A 142 -17.73 48.61 -7.58
C GLU A 142 -17.93 47.85 -6.26
N ALA A 143 -16.86 47.66 -5.47
CA ALA A 143 -16.93 47.01 -4.16
C ALA A 143 -17.78 47.78 -3.14
N GLU A 144 -17.76 49.13 -3.18
CA GLU A 144 -18.58 49.98 -2.30
C GLU A 144 -20.08 49.68 -2.43
N LYS A 145 -20.55 49.26 -3.61
CA LYS A 145 -21.97 48.91 -3.84
C LYS A 145 -22.43 47.67 -3.07
N TYR A 146 -21.50 46.86 -2.58
CA TYR A 146 -21.79 45.62 -1.85
C TYR A 146 -21.63 45.77 -0.34
N LEU A 147 -21.33 46.96 0.18
CA LEU A 147 -21.23 47.20 1.61
C LEU A 147 -22.59 47.00 2.29
N ASP A 148 -22.61 46.10 3.27
CA ASP A 148 -23.83 45.71 3.98
C ASP A 148 -23.44 45.12 5.33
N ALA A 149 -23.65 45.90 6.40
CA ALA A 149 -23.35 45.49 7.76
C ALA A 149 -24.17 44.25 8.20
N THR A 150 -25.37 44.05 7.66
CA THR A 150 -26.21 42.88 7.98
C THR A 150 -25.64 41.58 7.42
N LYS A 151 -24.80 41.70 6.37
CA LYS A 151 -24.04 40.61 5.76
C LYS A 151 -22.59 40.59 6.23
N GLU A 152 -22.22 41.36 7.25
CA GLU A 152 -20.83 41.50 7.73
C GLU A 152 -19.87 41.98 6.63
N LEU A 153 -20.36 42.78 5.67
CA LEU A 153 -19.56 43.41 4.62
C LEU A 153 -19.31 44.87 5.00
N ASN A 154 -18.47 45.07 6.02
CA ASN A 154 -18.27 46.38 6.65
C ASN A 154 -17.27 47.25 5.89
N THR A 155 -16.34 46.63 5.15
CA THR A 155 -15.28 47.31 4.40
C THR A 155 -15.18 46.81 2.97
N THR A 156 -14.60 47.61 2.09
CA THR A 156 -14.30 47.21 0.70
C THR A 156 -13.36 46.00 0.66
N ASN A 157 -12.47 45.85 1.65
CA ASN A 157 -11.62 44.68 1.79
C ASN A 157 -12.41 43.39 2.10
N ASP A 158 -13.47 43.47 2.92
CA ASP A 158 -14.33 42.31 3.20
C ASP A 158 -15.03 41.82 1.93
N VAL A 159 -15.54 42.77 1.14
CA VAL A 159 -16.17 42.52 -0.17
C VAL A 159 -15.17 41.90 -1.14
N LEU A 160 -13.98 42.49 -1.30
CA LEU A 160 -12.95 42.02 -2.21
C LEU A 160 -12.35 40.68 -1.75
N GLN A 161 -12.29 40.40 -0.45
CA GLN A 161 -11.91 39.08 0.06
C GLN A 161 -12.96 38.03 -0.31
N GLY A 162 -14.25 38.31 -0.11
CA GLY A 162 -15.31 37.39 -0.52
C GLY A 162 -15.32 37.13 -2.03
N ALA A 163 -15.10 38.15 -2.85
CA ALA A 163 -14.95 37.98 -4.29
C ALA A 163 -13.74 37.08 -4.65
N ARG A 164 -12.58 37.29 -4.00
CA ARG A 164 -11.39 36.45 -4.16
C ARG A 164 -11.63 35.01 -3.71
N ASP A 165 -12.39 34.78 -2.63
CA ASP A 165 -12.73 33.44 -2.17
C ASP A 165 -13.55 32.66 -3.22
N ILE A 166 -14.48 33.34 -3.92
CA ILE A 166 -15.23 32.77 -5.04
C ILE A 166 -14.28 32.43 -6.20
N ILE A 167 -13.42 33.37 -6.60
CA ILE A 167 -12.44 33.16 -7.68
C ILE A 167 -11.51 31.99 -7.35
N ALA A 168 -11.05 31.88 -6.11
CA ALA A 168 -10.19 30.79 -5.68
C ALA A 168 -10.85 29.41 -5.80
N GLU A 169 -12.16 29.33 -5.53
CA GLU A 169 -12.94 28.10 -5.74
C GLU A 169 -13.09 27.77 -7.23
N LEU A 170 -13.36 28.77 -8.09
CA LEU A 170 -13.44 28.59 -9.54
C LEU A 170 -12.11 28.13 -10.15
N ILE A 171 -10.98 28.65 -9.66
CA ILE A 171 -9.64 28.21 -10.06
C ILE A 171 -9.40 26.75 -9.65
N ASN A 172 -9.75 26.38 -8.41
CA ASN A 172 -9.60 25.01 -7.91
C ASN A 172 -10.44 23.99 -8.70
N GLU A 173 -11.58 24.42 -9.24
CA GLU A 173 -12.50 23.61 -10.04
C GLU A 173 -12.14 23.52 -11.52
N ASN A 174 -11.16 24.30 -11.97
CA ASN A 174 -10.75 24.29 -13.36
C ASN A 174 -9.94 23.01 -13.68
N THR A 175 -10.50 22.18 -14.56
CA THR A 175 -9.91 20.88 -14.93
C THR A 175 -8.57 21.01 -15.65
N GLU A 176 -8.38 22.04 -16.47
CA GLU A 176 -7.14 22.25 -17.22
C GLU A 176 -6.00 22.67 -16.27
N ILE A 177 -6.28 23.58 -15.34
CA ILE A 177 -5.33 23.99 -14.31
C ILE A 177 -4.91 22.81 -13.45
N ARG A 178 -5.88 21.99 -13.00
CA ARG A 178 -5.63 20.77 -12.22
C ARG A 178 -4.74 19.80 -12.98
N GLU A 179 -5.02 19.54 -14.25
CA GLU A 179 -4.24 18.62 -15.07
C GLU A 179 -2.80 19.13 -15.26
N LYS A 180 -2.60 20.43 -15.50
CA LYS A 180 -1.26 21.00 -15.62
C LYS A 180 -0.48 20.96 -14.32
N LEU A 181 -1.12 21.26 -13.20
CA LEU A 181 -0.47 21.15 -11.89
C LEU A 181 -0.16 19.68 -11.55
N ARG A 182 -1.04 18.73 -11.89
CA ARG A 182 -0.80 17.30 -11.73
C ARG A 182 0.42 16.85 -12.53
N GLN A 183 0.53 17.28 -13.78
CA GLN A 183 1.72 17.04 -14.61
C GLN A 183 2.99 17.61 -13.93
N ALA A 184 2.92 18.85 -13.44
CA ALA A 184 4.02 19.49 -12.73
C ALA A 184 4.42 18.74 -11.45
N PHE A 185 3.46 18.23 -10.67
CA PHE A 185 3.76 17.38 -9.50
C PHE A 185 4.43 16.08 -9.92
N HIS A 186 3.96 15.43 -10.99
CA HIS A 186 4.56 14.20 -11.46
C HIS A 186 6.03 14.40 -11.90
N GLU A 187 6.33 15.50 -12.57
CA GLU A 187 7.66 15.77 -13.10
C GLU A 187 8.62 16.35 -12.05
N ASN A 188 8.12 17.25 -11.19
CA ASN A 188 8.96 18.15 -10.41
C ASN A 188 8.71 18.10 -8.89
N ALA A 189 7.73 17.31 -8.40
CA ALA A 189 7.47 17.27 -6.96
C ALA A 189 8.67 16.73 -6.18
N ILE A 190 8.90 17.34 -5.04
CA ILE A 190 9.89 16.95 -4.06
C ILE A 190 9.14 16.41 -2.84
N ILE A 191 9.55 15.23 -2.36
CA ILE A 191 9.15 14.76 -1.02
C ILE A 191 10.16 15.28 -0.01
N THR A 192 9.66 15.90 1.04
CA THR A 192 10.46 16.41 2.16
C THR A 192 10.03 15.70 3.45
N SER A 193 11.00 15.35 4.28
CA SER A 193 10.79 14.78 5.62
C SER A 193 11.55 15.57 6.66
N LYS A 194 10.89 15.90 7.77
CA LYS A 194 11.48 16.59 8.91
C LYS A 194 11.08 15.93 10.22
N VAL A 195 11.97 15.88 11.20
CA VAL A 195 11.59 15.44 12.54
C VAL A 195 10.65 16.44 13.21
N ILE A 196 9.62 15.93 13.88
CA ILE A 196 8.75 16.75 14.72
C ILE A 196 9.56 17.16 15.95
N LYS A 197 9.57 18.47 16.24
CA LYS A 197 10.33 19.04 17.34
C LYS A 197 10.02 18.31 18.66
N GLY A 198 11.06 17.81 19.34
CA GLY A 198 10.95 17.08 20.61
C GLY A 198 10.74 15.56 20.45
N LYS A 199 10.80 15.02 19.23
CA LYS A 199 10.70 13.58 18.94
C LYS A 199 12.02 12.94 18.51
N GLU A 200 13.14 13.65 18.62
CA GLU A 200 14.45 13.23 18.11
C GLU A 200 14.96 11.95 18.79
N GLU A 201 14.82 11.84 20.10
CA GLU A 201 15.25 10.65 20.85
C GLU A 201 14.34 9.44 20.58
N ALA A 202 13.02 9.63 20.66
CA ALA A 202 12.03 8.60 20.37
C ALA A 202 12.11 8.11 18.91
N GLY A 203 12.51 9.01 18.01
CA GLY A 203 12.59 8.83 16.58
C GLY A 203 13.93 8.33 16.06
N ILE A 204 14.88 7.91 16.91
CA ILE A 204 16.26 7.62 16.50
C ILE A 204 16.37 6.60 15.34
N LYS A 205 15.40 5.67 15.22
CA LYS A 205 15.31 4.71 14.11
C LYS A 205 15.02 5.35 12.74
N TYR A 206 14.56 6.61 12.72
CA TYR A 206 14.29 7.42 11.52
C TYR A 206 15.29 8.56 11.34
N LYS A 207 16.43 8.53 12.04
CA LYS A 207 17.43 9.61 12.03
C LYS A 207 17.83 10.06 10.62
N ASP A 208 17.96 9.12 9.69
CA ASP A 208 18.30 9.40 8.29
C ASP A 208 17.26 10.27 7.57
N TYR A 209 16.03 10.35 8.10
CA TYR A 209 14.91 11.10 7.53
C TYR A 209 14.53 12.36 8.34
N PHE A 210 15.33 12.75 9.34
CA PHE A 210 15.06 13.94 10.17
C PHE A 210 15.17 15.26 9.41
N ASN A 211 15.95 15.29 8.34
CA ASN A 211 16.02 16.40 7.40
C ASN A 211 16.37 15.83 6.02
N TRP A 212 15.35 15.38 5.30
CA TRP A 212 15.49 14.71 4.02
C TRP A 212 14.67 15.40 2.94
N SER A 213 15.20 15.43 1.72
CA SER A 213 14.49 15.97 0.56
C SER A 213 14.98 15.32 -0.73
N GLU A 214 14.07 14.84 -1.57
CA GLU A 214 14.42 14.24 -2.86
C GLU A 214 13.27 14.29 -3.88
N PRO A 215 13.54 14.09 -5.19
CA PRO A 215 12.49 13.98 -6.19
C PRO A 215 11.51 12.83 -5.90
N LEU A 216 10.22 13.16 -5.83
CA LEU A 216 9.16 12.25 -5.41
C LEU A 216 9.13 10.96 -6.24
N MET A 217 9.10 11.11 -7.57
CA MET A 217 8.93 9.97 -8.48
C MET A 217 10.16 9.05 -8.56
N LYS A 218 11.32 9.53 -8.07
CA LYS A 218 12.57 8.76 -7.97
C LYS A 218 12.80 8.18 -6.57
N CYS A 219 11.94 8.48 -5.59
CA CYS A 219 12.05 7.95 -4.24
C CYS A 219 11.83 6.41 -4.24
N PRO A 220 12.81 5.61 -3.80
CA PRO A 220 12.68 4.15 -3.69
C PRO A 220 11.61 3.73 -2.70
N SER A 221 10.95 2.59 -2.97
CA SER A 221 9.87 2.05 -2.14
C SER A 221 10.21 1.98 -0.65
N HIS A 222 11.36 1.42 -0.28
CA HIS A 222 11.73 1.25 1.13
C HIS A 222 11.87 2.59 1.89
N ARG A 223 12.36 3.65 1.22
CA ARG A 223 12.50 4.99 1.83
C ARG A 223 11.15 5.67 1.97
N MET A 224 10.33 5.64 0.92
CA MET A 224 8.95 6.12 0.97
C MET A 224 8.17 5.46 2.12
N LEU A 225 8.26 4.14 2.25
CA LEU A 225 7.59 3.40 3.33
C LEU A 225 8.15 3.70 4.72
N ALA A 226 9.46 3.90 4.85
CA ALA A 226 10.09 4.28 6.12
C ALA A 226 9.65 5.69 6.57
N MET A 227 9.70 6.66 5.67
CA MET A 227 9.23 8.03 5.91
C MET A 227 7.76 8.04 6.32
N ARG A 228 6.87 7.37 5.57
CA ARG A 228 5.43 7.31 5.91
C ARG A 228 5.16 6.57 7.22
N ARG A 229 6.00 5.61 7.60
CA ARG A 229 5.90 4.96 8.91
C ARG A 229 6.25 5.95 10.02
N GLY A 230 7.33 6.72 9.86
CA GLY A 230 7.69 7.76 10.81
C GLY A 230 6.63 8.86 10.94
N GLU A 231 5.95 9.21 9.84
CA GLU A 231 4.80 10.10 9.86
C GLU A 231 3.62 9.52 10.65
N LYS A 232 3.24 8.26 10.36
CA LYS A 232 2.15 7.58 11.05
C LYS A 232 2.39 7.40 12.56
N GLU A 233 3.66 7.35 12.97
CA GLU A 233 4.06 7.24 14.38
C GLU A 233 4.22 8.61 15.07
N ASP A 234 3.81 9.71 14.41
CA ASP A 234 3.94 11.09 14.90
C ASP A 234 5.39 11.47 15.28
N ILE A 235 6.36 10.98 14.49
CA ILE A 235 7.80 11.29 14.62
C ILE A 235 8.27 12.23 13.50
N LEU A 236 7.80 12.00 12.27
CA LEU A 236 8.19 12.78 11.11
C LEU A 236 7.00 13.61 10.60
N TYR A 237 7.30 14.78 10.07
CA TYR A 237 6.42 15.54 9.20
C TYR A 237 6.86 15.29 7.76
N LEU A 238 5.92 14.88 6.89
CA LEU A 238 6.17 14.79 5.45
C LEU A 238 5.43 15.88 4.71
N ASP A 239 5.99 16.31 3.60
CA ASP A 239 5.40 17.25 2.66
C ASP A 239 5.72 16.80 1.23
N ILE A 240 4.75 16.88 0.33
CA ILE A 240 4.99 16.69 -1.11
C ILE A 240 4.55 17.96 -1.82
N SER A 241 5.52 18.69 -2.38
CA SER A 241 5.27 19.99 -3.00
C SER A 241 6.09 20.19 -4.27
N ILE A 242 5.61 21.09 -5.11
CA ILE A 242 6.39 21.74 -6.16
C ILE A 242 6.73 23.16 -5.73
N ASN A 243 7.68 23.80 -6.42
CA ASN A 243 7.99 25.21 -6.20
C ASN A 243 6.72 26.07 -6.38
N GLU A 244 6.41 26.92 -5.39
CA GLU A 244 5.18 27.74 -5.37
C GLU A 244 5.12 28.71 -6.55
N GLU A 245 6.21 29.42 -6.85
CA GLU A 245 6.26 30.38 -7.96
C GLU A 245 6.00 29.70 -9.31
N TYR A 246 6.52 28.48 -9.49
CA TYR A 246 6.23 27.68 -10.67
C TYR A 246 4.74 27.29 -10.75
N ALA A 247 4.13 26.92 -9.63
CA ALA A 247 2.70 26.64 -9.58
C ALA A 247 1.84 27.87 -9.89
N TYR A 248 2.21 29.04 -9.34
CA TYR A 248 1.53 30.31 -9.64
C TYR A 248 1.64 30.65 -11.11
N ALA A 249 2.83 30.54 -11.70
CA ALA A 249 3.02 30.80 -13.12
C ALA A 249 2.14 29.91 -14.00
N ILE A 250 1.94 28.63 -13.64
CA ILE A 250 1.00 27.75 -14.34
C ILE A 250 -0.42 28.31 -14.24
N ILE A 251 -0.91 28.64 -13.04
CA ILE A 251 -2.28 29.13 -12.85
C ILE A 251 -2.49 30.48 -13.55
N GLU A 252 -1.51 31.38 -13.46
CA GLU A 252 -1.54 32.71 -14.08
C GLU A 252 -1.76 32.65 -15.59
N GLN A 253 -1.14 31.69 -16.29
CA GLN A 253 -1.31 31.50 -17.73
C GLN A 253 -2.77 31.25 -18.15
N TYR A 254 -3.58 30.66 -17.27
CA TYR A 254 -4.98 30.37 -17.54
C TYR A 254 -5.93 31.49 -17.09
N ILE A 255 -5.53 32.26 -16.08
CA ILE A 255 -6.41 33.23 -15.40
C ILE A 255 -6.14 34.67 -15.83
N ILE A 256 -4.87 35.08 -15.91
CA ILE A 256 -4.50 36.48 -16.16
C ILE A 256 -4.30 36.70 -17.66
N LYS A 257 -5.18 37.50 -18.26
CA LYS A 257 -5.15 37.85 -19.69
C LYS A 257 -4.53 39.22 -19.92
N LYS A 258 -4.75 40.16 -18.98
CA LYS A 258 -4.24 41.53 -19.01
C LYS A 258 -3.30 41.74 -17.82
N GLN A 259 -1.99 41.89 -18.06
CA GLN A 259 -0.99 42.04 -16.99
C GLN A 259 -1.00 43.41 -16.31
N GLN A 260 -1.42 44.46 -17.03
CA GLN A 260 -1.51 45.83 -16.52
C GLN A 260 -2.98 46.24 -16.39
N HIS A 261 -3.75 45.48 -15.59
CA HIS A 261 -5.16 45.74 -15.38
C HIS A 261 -5.45 45.94 -13.87
N PRO A 262 -6.40 46.82 -13.49
CA PRO A 262 -6.71 47.04 -12.07
C PRO A 262 -7.06 45.75 -11.30
N THR A 263 -7.64 44.75 -11.98
CA THR A 263 -8.07 43.49 -11.35
C THR A 263 -6.93 42.48 -11.16
N THR A 264 -5.78 42.68 -11.81
CA THR A 264 -4.68 41.71 -11.85
C THR A 264 -4.16 41.36 -10.46
N GLU A 265 -4.00 42.34 -9.58
CA GLU A 265 -3.52 42.09 -8.21
C GLU A 265 -4.51 41.27 -7.39
N HIS A 266 -5.82 41.46 -7.58
CA HIS A 266 -6.85 40.63 -6.95
C HIS A 266 -6.85 39.20 -7.48
N LEU A 267 -6.58 39.01 -8.77
CA LEU A 267 -6.44 37.68 -9.37
C LEU A 267 -5.21 36.95 -8.83
N LYS A 268 -4.06 37.64 -8.68
CA LYS A 268 -2.85 37.07 -8.06
C LYS A 268 -3.10 36.63 -6.63
N LEU A 269 -3.79 37.45 -5.83
CA LEU A 269 -4.14 37.08 -4.46
C LEU A 269 -5.09 35.87 -4.43
N ALA A 270 -6.08 35.83 -5.32
CA ALA A 270 -7.03 34.73 -5.41
C ALA A 270 -6.37 33.42 -5.86
N LEU A 271 -5.48 33.45 -6.86
CA LEU A 271 -4.81 32.24 -7.34
C LEU A 271 -3.78 31.71 -6.34
N GLN A 272 -3.11 32.58 -5.58
CA GLN A 272 -2.21 32.16 -4.50
C GLN A 272 -2.97 31.44 -3.39
N ASP A 273 -4.12 32.00 -2.97
CA ASP A 273 -5.01 31.35 -2.01
C ASP A 273 -5.59 30.04 -2.57
N ALA A 274 -6.02 30.03 -3.85
CA ALA A 274 -6.50 28.82 -4.52
C ALA A 274 -5.46 27.70 -4.49
N TYR A 275 -4.20 28.03 -4.80
CA TYR A 275 -3.12 27.06 -4.74
C TYR A 275 -2.90 26.55 -3.33
N LYS A 276 -2.56 27.44 -2.38
CA LYS A 276 -2.17 27.04 -1.02
C LYS A 276 -3.27 26.30 -0.26
N ARG A 277 -4.50 26.79 -0.37
CA ARG A 277 -5.61 26.31 0.45
C ARG A 277 -6.37 25.13 -0.16
N LEU A 278 -6.42 25.05 -1.49
CA LEU A 278 -7.33 24.11 -2.18
C LEU A 278 -6.58 23.14 -3.10
N LEU A 279 -5.81 23.64 -4.06
CA LEU A 279 -5.17 22.80 -5.08
C LEU A 279 -4.01 22.00 -4.50
N HIS A 280 -3.10 22.64 -3.78
CA HIS A 280 -1.92 21.97 -3.21
C HIS A 280 -2.30 20.82 -2.27
N PRO A 281 -3.16 21.00 -1.23
CA PRO A 281 -3.55 19.88 -0.37
C PRO A 281 -4.23 18.73 -1.11
N SER A 282 -5.03 19.06 -2.14
CA SER A 282 -5.71 18.05 -2.95
C SER A 282 -4.72 17.25 -3.81
N LEU A 283 -3.80 17.93 -4.50
CA LEU A 283 -2.78 17.30 -5.35
C LEU A 283 -1.78 16.53 -4.51
N GLU A 284 -1.35 17.09 -3.38
CA GLU A 284 -0.50 16.41 -2.43
C GLU A 284 -1.13 15.07 -1.98
N THR A 285 -2.40 15.10 -1.60
CA THR A 285 -3.15 13.89 -1.22
C THR A 285 -3.18 12.85 -2.35
N GLU A 286 -3.40 13.29 -3.58
CA GLU A 286 -3.40 12.43 -4.77
C GLU A 286 -2.04 11.71 -4.93
N PHE A 287 -0.95 12.48 -4.88
CA PHE A 287 0.41 11.94 -5.01
C PHE A 287 0.85 11.10 -3.82
N ARG A 288 0.35 11.38 -2.61
CA ARG A 288 0.55 10.55 -1.40
C ARG A 288 -0.07 9.16 -1.57
N ILE A 289 -1.26 9.07 -2.18
CA ILE A 289 -1.92 7.79 -2.47
C ILE A 289 -1.15 7.04 -3.56
N LEU A 290 -0.86 7.71 -4.68
CA LEU A 290 -0.17 7.14 -5.82
C LEU A 290 1.20 6.55 -5.44
N THR A 291 2.02 7.32 -4.73
CA THR A 291 3.38 6.87 -4.38
C THR A 291 3.37 5.79 -3.31
N LYS A 292 2.36 5.74 -2.44
CA LYS A 292 2.17 4.64 -1.50
C LYS A 292 1.81 3.34 -2.21
N GLU A 293 0.83 3.39 -3.11
CA GLU A 293 0.40 2.21 -3.86
C GLU A 293 1.60 1.63 -4.64
N LYS A 294 2.36 2.50 -5.33
CA LYS A 294 3.58 2.11 -6.03
C LYS A 294 4.61 1.48 -5.09
N ALA A 295 4.88 2.09 -3.95
CA ALA A 295 5.84 1.58 -2.98
C ALA A 295 5.40 0.23 -2.38
N ASP A 296 4.11 0.05 -2.08
CA ASP A 296 3.55 -1.20 -1.58
C ASP A 296 3.68 -2.32 -2.59
N ILE A 297 3.32 -2.08 -3.86
CA ILE A 297 3.43 -3.08 -4.93
C ILE A 297 4.88 -3.56 -5.07
N GLU A 298 5.84 -2.65 -5.04
CA GLU A 298 7.27 -3.00 -5.11
C GLU A 298 7.72 -3.82 -3.90
N ALA A 299 7.34 -3.41 -2.68
CA ALA A 299 7.68 -4.13 -1.46
C ALA A 299 7.05 -5.52 -1.42
N ILE A 300 5.76 -5.63 -1.77
CA ILE A 300 5.03 -6.91 -1.86
C ILE A 300 5.70 -7.82 -2.88
N LYS A 301 6.16 -7.30 -4.02
CA LYS A 301 6.87 -8.10 -5.03
C LYS A 301 8.17 -8.68 -4.48
N VAL A 302 8.94 -7.90 -3.72
CA VAL A 302 10.15 -8.40 -3.04
C VAL A 302 9.79 -9.48 -2.03
N PHE A 303 8.79 -9.27 -1.18
CA PHE A 303 8.36 -10.27 -0.20
C PHE A 303 7.81 -11.55 -0.86
N ALA A 304 7.07 -11.41 -1.94
CA ALA A 304 6.53 -12.53 -2.71
C ALA A 304 7.65 -13.38 -3.33
N ASN A 305 8.69 -12.74 -3.87
CA ASN A 305 9.87 -13.43 -4.40
C ASN A 305 10.62 -14.17 -3.29
N ASN A 306 10.89 -13.50 -2.17
CA ASN A 306 11.57 -14.12 -1.02
C ASN A 306 10.78 -15.33 -0.49
N LEU A 307 9.45 -15.22 -0.40
CA LEU A 307 8.59 -16.31 0.01
C LEU A 307 8.57 -17.45 -1.02
N ARG A 308 8.56 -17.13 -2.31
CA ARG A 308 8.60 -18.13 -3.39
C ARG A 308 9.90 -18.93 -3.30
N GLU A 309 11.05 -18.26 -3.17
CA GLU A 309 12.34 -18.91 -3.01
C GLU A 309 12.34 -19.86 -1.83
N LEU A 310 11.85 -19.41 -0.67
CA LEU A 310 11.72 -20.24 0.53
C LEU A 310 10.86 -21.50 0.28
N LEU A 311 9.71 -21.36 -0.38
CA LEU A 311 8.82 -22.49 -0.67
C LEU A 311 9.42 -23.49 -1.69
N MET A 312 10.24 -22.98 -2.61
CA MET A 312 10.87 -23.75 -3.68
C MET A 312 12.19 -24.41 -3.25
N GLN A 313 12.70 -24.14 -2.04
CA GLN A 313 13.88 -24.81 -1.52
C GLN A 313 13.73 -26.33 -1.56
N SER A 314 14.79 -27.02 -1.98
CA SER A 314 14.81 -28.49 -2.02
C SER A 314 14.57 -29.05 -0.61
N PRO A 315 13.58 -29.95 -0.42
CA PRO A 315 13.42 -30.62 0.85
C PRO A 315 14.64 -31.52 1.11
N LEU A 316 15.03 -31.69 2.38
CA LEU A 316 16.11 -32.61 2.78
C LEU A 316 15.72 -34.08 2.53
N GLY A 317 14.42 -34.34 2.40
CA GLY A 317 13.86 -35.66 2.19
C GLY A 317 13.44 -36.32 3.49
N ASN A 318 13.30 -37.65 3.46
CA ASN A 318 12.86 -38.44 4.60
C ASN A 318 14.07 -38.79 5.46
N LYS A 319 14.43 -37.90 6.38
CA LYS A 319 15.54 -38.07 7.33
C LYS A 319 15.06 -37.86 8.75
N ARG A 320 15.69 -38.53 9.70
CA ARG A 320 15.52 -38.24 11.13
C ARG A 320 16.27 -36.97 11.50
N VAL A 321 15.54 -35.96 11.97
CA VAL A 321 16.08 -34.61 12.17
C VAL A 321 16.03 -34.23 13.64
N MET A 322 17.15 -33.74 14.17
CA MET A 322 17.17 -32.98 15.40
C MET A 322 17.04 -31.50 15.07
N ALA A 323 15.97 -30.88 15.54
CA ALA A 323 15.67 -29.47 15.33
C ALA A 323 16.05 -28.69 16.60
N ILE A 324 16.77 -27.57 16.45
CA ILE A 324 17.19 -26.70 17.55
C ILE A 324 16.73 -25.27 17.29
N ASP A 325 15.94 -24.72 18.21
CA ASP A 325 15.50 -23.31 18.21
C ASP A 325 16.40 -22.58 19.22
N PRO A 326 17.36 -21.77 18.74
CA PRO A 326 18.36 -21.13 19.57
C PRO A 326 17.76 -20.14 20.57
N GLY A 327 18.39 -20.04 21.74
CA GLY A 327 18.05 -19.01 22.70
C GLY A 327 19.12 -18.85 23.78
N PHE A 328 19.29 -17.61 24.24
CA PHE A 328 20.12 -17.31 25.41
C PHE A 328 19.35 -17.64 26.70
N ARG A 329 18.64 -16.65 27.26
CA ARG A 329 17.96 -16.75 28.57
C ARG A 329 16.96 -17.90 28.69
N THR A 330 16.22 -18.20 27.62
CA THR A 330 15.18 -19.25 27.63
C THR A 330 15.68 -20.62 27.19
N GLY A 331 17.00 -20.76 26.98
CA GLY A 331 17.64 -21.97 26.48
C GLY A 331 17.35 -22.25 25.01
N CYS A 332 18.12 -23.19 24.45
CA CYS A 332 17.86 -23.75 23.13
C CYS A 332 16.86 -24.89 23.27
N LYS A 333 15.73 -24.79 22.57
CA LYS A 333 14.73 -25.85 22.51
C LYS A 333 15.26 -26.91 21.55
N VAL A 334 15.07 -28.18 21.87
CA VAL A 334 15.52 -29.29 21.04
C VAL A 334 14.34 -30.23 20.82
N VAL A 335 14.10 -30.62 19.58
CA VAL A 335 13.13 -31.67 19.24
C VAL A 335 13.76 -32.68 18.32
N VAL A 336 13.29 -33.92 18.42
CA VAL A 336 13.69 -35.00 17.52
C VAL A 336 12.48 -35.45 16.73
N LEU A 337 12.64 -35.47 15.41
CA LEU A 337 11.63 -35.88 14.45
C LEU A 337 12.05 -37.18 13.75
N ASP A 338 11.08 -38.06 13.50
CA ASP A 338 11.28 -39.22 12.62
C ASP A 338 11.34 -38.81 11.14
N GLU A 339 11.61 -39.78 10.27
CA GLU A 339 11.70 -39.62 8.81
C GLU A 339 10.40 -39.13 8.15
N TYR A 340 9.26 -39.18 8.86
CA TYR A 340 7.96 -38.72 8.41
C TYR A 340 7.58 -37.35 8.99
N GLY A 341 8.38 -36.80 9.91
CA GLY A 341 8.14 -35.52 10.59
C GLY A 341 7.33 -35.64 11.89
N ASN A 342 7.13 -36.85 12.43
CA ASN A 342 6.49 -37.03 13.73
C ASN A 342 7.45 -36.72 14.87
N LEU A 343 6.94 -36.08 15.93
CA LEU A 343 7.69 -35.90 17.18
C LEU A 343 8.02 -37.24 17.84
N LEU A 344 9.30 -37.49 18.08
CA LEU A 344 9.77 -38.60 18.90
C LEU A 344 10.01 -38.15 20.35
N THR A 345 10.65 -36.99 20.54
CA THR A 345 10.90 -36.40 21.87
C THR A 345 11.25 -34.92 21.76
N ASP A 346 11.14 -34.20 22.87
CA ASP A 346 11.65 -32.84 23.04
C ASP A 346 12.56 -32.72 24.29
N SER A 347 13.33 -31.64 24.34
CA SER A 347 14.20 -31.25 25.46
C SER A 347 14.46 -29.74 25.40
N VAL A 348 15.06 -29.19 26.46
CA VAL A 348 15.61 -27.83 26.50
C VAL A 348 17.03 -27.93 27.04
N ILE A 349 17.97 -27.30 26.35
CA ILE A 349 19.38 -27.23 26.74
C ILE A 349 19.80 -25.78 26.96
N TYR A 350 20.80 -25.55 27.80
CA TYR A 350 21.28 -24.21 28.12
C TYR A 350 22.79 -24.03 27.83
N PRO A 351 23.24 -24.16 26.57
CA PRO A 351 24.66 -24.09 26.23
C PRO A 351 25.25 -22.67 26.37
N HIS A 352 24.40 -21.64 26.36
CA HIS A 352 24.83 -20.23 26.30
C HIS A 352 24.62 -19.50 27.64
N GLU A 353 25.22 -18.32 27.77
CA GLU A 353 24.94 -17.41 28.88
C GLU A 353 23.43 -17.07 28.98
N PRO A 354 22.88 -16.91 30.19
CA PRO A 354 23.57 -16.83 31.49
C PRO A 354 23.84 -18.17 32.21
N GLN A 355 23.32 -19.31 31.72
CA GLN A 355 23.46 -20.60 32.42
C GLN A 355 24.77 -21.33 32.05
N LYS A 356 25.14 -21.30 30.76
CA LYS A 356 26.37 -21.88 30.21
C LYS A 356 26.62 -23.33 30.66
N GLN A 357 25.57 -24.15 30.68
CA GLN A 357 25.60 -25.57 30.97
C GLN A 357 26.06 -26.37 29.73
N THR A 358 27.25 -26.05 29.21
CA THR A 358 27.76 -26.60 27.94
C THR A 358 27.94 -28.12 27.97
N THR A 359 28.51 -28.66 29.04
CA THR A 359 28.73 -30.11 29.19
C THR A 359 27.44 -30.90 29.28
N GLU A 360 26.45 -30.40 30.02
CA GLU A 360 25.13 -31.03 30.13
C GLU A 360 24.39 -31.00 28.78
N ALA A 361 24.42 -29.84 28.10
CA ALA A 361 23.86 -29.68 26.77
C ALA A 361 24.50 -30.66 25.77
N GLU A 362 25.82 -30.84 25.81
CA GLU A 362 26.55 -31.76 24.94
C GLU A 362 26.12 -33.22 25.17
N GLN A 363 26.02 -33.65 26.43
CA GLN A 363 25.57 -35.00 26.79
C GLN A 363 24.14 -35.28 26.29
N ILE A 364 23.24 -34.31 26.43
CA ILE A 364 21.86 -34.41 25.94
C ILE A 364 21.84 -34.56 24.41
N ILE A 365 22.60 -33.74 23.68
CA ILE A 365 22.67 -33.81 22.22
C ILE A 365 23.20 -35.17 21.76
N LEU A 366 24.29 -35.66 22.36
CA LEU A 366 24.86 -36.97 22.02
C LEU A 366 23.90 -38.12 22.32
N ALA A 367 23.25 -38.10 23.47
CA ALA A 367 22.28 -39.12 23.87
C ALA A 367 21.09 -39.17 22.90
N LEU A 368 20.56 -38.01 22.51
CA LEU A 368 19.46 -37.91 21.54
C LEU A 368 19.90 -38.33 20.14
N ALA A 369 21.08 -37.90 19.70
CA ALA A 369 21.64 -38.24 18.39
C ALA A 369 21.79 -39.76 18.22
N ALA A 370 22.37 -40.43 19.22
CA ALA A 370 22.57 -41.88 19.23
C ALA A 370 21.24 -42.64 19.38
N LYS A 371 20.38 -42.26 20.33
CA LYS A 371 19.14 -42.98 20.63
C LYS A 371 18.18 -43.03 19.42
N TYR A 372 18.11 -41.94 18.66
CA TYR A 372 17.13 -41.82 17.57
C TYR A 372 17.74 -41.99 16.18
N ASN A 373 19.05 -42.25 16.07
CA ASN A 373 19.77 -42.32 14.80
C ASN A 373 19.57 -41.05 13.96
N ILE A 374 19.96 -39.90 14.52
CA ILE A 374 19.81 -38.60 13.84
C ILE A 374 20.67 -38.55 12.59
N GLU A 375 20.07 -38.11 11.49
CA GLU A 375 20.70 -38.02 10.17
C GLU A 375 20.94 -36.58 9.71
N ALA A 376 20.38 -35.59 10.41
CA ALA A 376 20.65 -34.17 10.22
C ALA A 376 20.27 -33.35 11.46
N ILE A 377 20.99 -32.24 11.67
CA ILE A 377 20.67 -31.24 12.69
C ILE A 377 20.28 -29.95 11.99
N ALA A 378 19.11 -29.41 12.31
CA ALA A 378 18.62 -28.14 11.78
C ALA A 378 18.54 -27.10 12.90
N ILE A 379 19.06 -25.89 12.67
CA ILE A 379 19.17 -24.82 13.65
C ILE A 379 18.46 -23.57 13.12
N GLY A 380 17.50 -23.01 13.88
CA GLY A 380 16.85 -21.75 13.54
C GLY A 380 17.84 -20.59 13.38
N ASN A 381 17.61 -19.68 12.44
CA ASN A 381 18.49 -18.53 12.17
C ASN A 381 18.21 -17.30 13.07
N GLY A 382 17.54 -17.50 14.20
CA GLY A 382 17.20 -16.47 15.17
C GLY A 382 18.31 -16.05 16.11
N THR A 383 17.88 -15.56 17.26
CA THR A 383 18.76 -15.10 18.33
C THR A 383 19.58 -16.27 18.89
N ALA A 384 20.90 -16.11 19.02
CA ALA A 384 21.85 -17.15 19.44
C ALA A 384 22.13 -18.27 18.40
N SER A 385 21.72 -18.10 17.13
CA SER A 385 21.89 -19.12 16.08
C SER A 385 23.36 -19.43 15.78
N ARG A 386 24.20 -18.39 15.65
CA ARG A 386 25.63 -18.53 15.39
C ARG A 386 26.35 -19.26 16.53
N GLU A 387 26.05 -18.91 17.76
CA GLU A 387 26.60 -19.51 18.97
C GLU A 387 26.16 -20.97 19.08
N THR A 388 24.89 -21.26 18.78
CA THR A 388 24.34 -22.64 18.79
C THR A 388 24.97 -23.50 17.70
N GLU A 389 25.13 -22.96 16.48
CA GLU A 389 25.82 -23.67 15.41
C GLU A 389 27.26 -24.00 15.79
N GLN A 390 27.99 -23.02 16.33
CA GLN A 390 29.36 -23.21 16.79
C GLN A 390 29.44 -24.29 17.88
N PHE A 391 28.55 -24.22 18.88
CA PHE A 391 28.45 -25.22 19.95
C PHE A 391 28.27 -26.63 19.38
N ILE A 392 27.29 -26.85 18.51
CA ILE A 392 27.03 -28.17 17.90
C ILE A 392 28.22 -28.66 17.08
N ARG A 393 28.86 -27.78 16.29
CA ARG A 393 30.03 -28.16 15.47
C ARG A 393 31.26 -28.53 16.29
N GLN A 394 31.40 -27.94 17.49
CA GLN A 394 32.51 -28.20 18.41
C GLN A 394 32.39 -29.54 19.17
N ILE A 395 31.20 -30.15 19.21
CA ILE A 395 31.03 -31.50 19.76
C ILE A 395 31.86 -32.48 18.91
N SER A 396 32.93 -33.02 19.51
CA SER A 396 33.93 -33.84 18.81
C SER A 396 33.43 -35.25 18.53
N ILE A 397 32.60 -35.79 19.42
CA ILE A 397 32.04 -37.15 19.37
C ILE A 397 30.88 -37.25 18.36
N LEU A 398 30.25 -36.13 18.01
CA LEU A 398 29.15 -36.11 17.05
C LEU A 398 29.68 -36.47 15.65
N PRO A 399 29.14 -37.50 14.97
CA PRO A 399 29.61 -37.91 13.66
C PRO A 399 29.58 -36.75 12.66
N LYS A 400 30.74 -36.45 12.05
CA LYS A 400 30.85 -35.36 11.06
C LYS A 400 30.06 -35.61 9.77
N SER A 401 29.56 -36.85 9.58
CA SER A 401 28.63 -37.21 8.51
C SER A 401 27.22 -36.64 8.71
N ILE A 402 26.84 -36.24 9.93
CA ILE A 402 25.55 -35.60 10.21
C ILE A 402 25.66 -34.12 9.79
N PRO A 403 24.96 -33.67 8.73
CA PRO A 403 24.97 -32.28 8.33
C PRO A 403 24.29 -31.41 9.40
N VAL A 404 24.92 -30.28 9.70
CA VAL A 404 24.36 -29.19 10.52
C VAL A 404 23.97 -28.06 9.59
N LEU A 405 22.67 -27.75 9.55
CA LEU A 405 22.05 -26.81 8.62
C LEU A 405 21.40 -25.67 9.40
N VAL A 406 21.63 -24.43 8.97
CA VAL A 406 20.91 -23.26 9.47
C VAL A 406 19.67 -23.03 8.61
N VAL A 407 18.52 -22.81 9.24
CA VAL A 407 17.21 -22.74 8.58
C VAL A 407 16.47 -21.46 8.95
N ASN A 408 15.60 -21.00 8.06
CA ASN A 408 14.83 -19.79 8.28
C ASN A 408 13.70 -20.03 9.29
N GLU A 409 13.69 -19.29 10.39
CA GLU A 409 12.64 -19.36 11.41
C GLU A 409 11.46 -18.40 11.18
N ALA A 410 11.43 -17.68 10.06
CA ALA A 410 10.34 -16.76 9.75
C ALA A 410 8.99 -17.49 9.71
N GLY A 411 8.01 -16.98 10.48
CA GLY A 411 6.69 -17.59 10.63
C GLY A 411 6.57 -18.55 11.81
N ALA A 412 7.68 -18.76 12.54
CA ALA A 412 7.73 -19.67 13.66
C ALA A 412 6.77 -19.32 14.79
N SER A 413 7.11 -18.25 15.47
CA SER A 413 6.34 -17.76 16.62
C SER A 413 4.87 -17.49 16.28
N VAL A 414 4.57 -17.18 15.00
CA VAL A 414 3.19 -17.01 14.51
C VAL A 414 2.44 -18.34 14.46
N TYR A 415 3.04 -19.39 13.91
CA TYR A 415 2.41 -20.71 13.87
C TYR A 415 2.29 -21.33 15.26
N SER A 416 3.28 -21.19 16.15
CA SER A 416 3.20 -21.75 17.50
C SER A 416 2.05 -21.17 18.34
N ALA A 417 1.65 -19.92 18.07
CA ALA A 417 0.48 -19.28 18.68
C ALA A 417 -0.87 -19.56 17.96
N SER A 418 -0.84 -20.22 16.79
CA SER A 418 -2.01 -20.41 15.94
C SER A 418 -3.00 -21.44 16.49
N GLU A 419 -4.24 -21.39 16.01
CA GLU A 419 -5.27 -22.40 16.32
C GLU A 419 -4.93 -23.77 15.72
N ALA A 420 -4.38 -23.82 14.51
CA ALA A 420 -3.95 -25.06 13.87
C ALA A 420 -2.90 -25.81 14.71
N ALA A 421 -1.96 -25.06 15.29
CA ALA A 421 -1.03 -25.63 16.26
C ALA A 421 -1.77 -26.21 17.47
N ARG A 422 -2.69 -25.45 18.07
CA ARG A 422 -3.50 -25.90 19.21
C ARG A 422 -4.36 -27.14 18.92
N GLU A 423 -4.86 -27.32 17.70
CA GLU A 423 -5.63 -28.51 17.32
C GLU A 423 -4.76 -29.77 17.22
N ILE A 424 -3.59 -29.67 16.56
CA ILE A 424 -2.60 -30.75 16.52
C ILE A 424 -2.13 -31.10 17.94
N LEU A 425 -2.10 -30.12 18.84
CA LEU A 425 -1.81 -30.35 20.25
C LEU A 425 -2.89 -31.15 20.97
N LYS A 426 -4.19 -31.01 20.66
CA LYS A 426 -5.23 -31.74 21.40
C LYS A 426 -5.12 -33.27 21.27
N THR A 427 -4.47 -33.78 20.22
CA THR A 427 -4.35 -35.22 19.93
C THR A 427 -3.08 -35.90 20.47
N LYS A 428 -2.06 -35.17 20.97
CA LYS A 428 -0.82 -35.77 21.53
C LYS A 428 -0.55 -35.24 22.95
N ARG A 429 -0.45 -36.09 23.99
CA ARG A 429 -0.18 -35.67 25.39
C ARG A 429 1.34 -35.62 25.68
N ALA A 430 1.90 -34.43 25.94
CA ALA A 430 3.09 -34.11 26.78
C ALA A 430 3.61 -32.70 26.42
N ASN A 431 4.20 -31.97 27.38
CA ASN A 431 4.59 -30.54 27.35
C ASN A 431 4.95 -29.94 25.97
N LYS A 432 4.17 -28.94 25.55
CA LYS A 432 3.85 -28.71 24.13
C LYS A 432 4.45 -27.46 23.48
N LYS A 433 5.09 -26.59 24.27
CA LYS A 433 5.50 -25.26 23.81
C LYS A 433 6.77 -25.34 22.95
N THR A 434 7.74 -26.12 23.40
CA THR A 434 9.03 -26.45 22.77
C THR A 434 8.89 -27.04 21.36
N TYR A 435 7.94 -27.98 21.17
CA TYR A 435 7.70 -28.67 19.91
C TYR A 435 7.28 -27.74 18.77
N PHE A 436 6.42 -26.78 19.09
CA PHE A 436 5.86 -25.91 18.08
C PHE A 436 6.77 -24.74 17.74
N ASP A 437 7.48 -24.14 18.71
CA ASP A 437 8.50 -23.11 18.41
C ASP A 437 9.49 -23.61 17.33
N LEU A 438 9.77 -24.92 17.30
CA LEU A 438 10.65 -25.59 16.33
C LEU A 438 10.03 -26.07 15.02
N LEU A 439 8.83 -26.68 15.04
CA LEU A 439 8.07 -26.97 13.80
C LEU A 439 7.81 -25.69 13.00
N SER A 440 7.66 -24.61 13.74
CA SER A 440 7.40 -23.30 13.24
C SER A 440 8.67 -22.62 12.68
N ALA A 441 9.86 -22.97 13.19
CA ALA A 441 11.17 -22.51 12.72
C ALA A 441 11.60 -23.06 11.34
N GLY A 442 10.65 -23.37 10.46
CA GLY A 442 10.95 -23.87 9.11
C GLY A 442 11.31 -25.36 9.06
N ILE A 443 11.53 -26.04 10.20
CA ILE A 443 12.12 -27.39 10.20
C ILE A 443 11.09 -28.45 9.79
N GLY A 444 9.79 -28.20 9.99
CA GLY A 444 8.74 -29.02 9.41
C GLY A 444 8.71 -29.01 7.87
N PHE A 445 9.15 -27.93 7.22
CA PHE A 445 9.16 -27.79 5.75
C PHE A 445 10.26 -28.61 5.07
N ILE A 446 11.20 -29.12 5.86
CA ILE A 446 12.32 -29.92 5.41
C ILE A 446 11.88 -31.33 5.00
N THR A 447 10.77 -31.81 5.56
CA THR A 447 10.18 -33.13 5.26
C THR A 447 9.07 -33.04 4.21
N THR A 448 8.91 -34.11 3.44
CA THR A 448 7.93 -34.21 2.33
C THR A 448 6.47 -33.99 2.78
N GLN A 449 6.15 -34.29 4.04
CA GLN A 449 4.82 -34.05 4.61
C GLN A 449 4.56 -32.59 5.03
N GLY A 450 5.56 -31.84 5.50
CA GLY A 450 5.37 -30.43 5.87
C GLY A 450 4.94 -29.55 4.69
N LYS A 451 5.41 -29.89 3.48
CA LYS A 451 4.94 -29.27 2.22
C LYS A 451 3.50 -29.66 1.85
N ARG A 452 3.04 -30.87 2.18
CA ARG A 452 1.67 -31.34 1.91
C ARG A 452 0.63 -30.73 2.85
N LEU A 453 0.96 -30.57 4.13
CA LEU A 453 0.08 -29.97 5.14
C LEU A 453 -0.18 -28.48 4.87
N THR A 454 0.82 -27.74 4.39
CA THR A 454 0.65 -26.33 4.00
C THR A 454 -0.13 -26.15 2.70
N ALA A 455 0.07 -27.03 1.71
CA ALA A 455 -0.69 -27.01 0.46
C ALA A 455 -2.19 -27.32 0.67
N SER A 456 -2.50 -28.31 1.52
CA SER A 456 -3.90 -28.66 1.84
C SER A 456 -4.60 -27.62 2.72
N TYR A 457 -3.84 -26.84 3.52
CA TYR A 457 -4.40 -25.73 4.30
C TYR A 457 -4.67 -24.48 3.45
N LYS A 458 -3.82 -24.18 2.45
CA LYS A 458 -4.08 -23.08 1.50
C LYS A 458 -5.36 -23.30 0.69
N VAL A 459 -5.69 -24.56 0.36
CA VAL A 459 -6.92 -24.91 -0.36
C VAL A 459 -8.18 -24.71 0.51
N LYS A 460 -8.09 -24.95 1.83
CA LYS A 460 -9.23 -24.78 2.77
C LYS A 460 -9.49 -23.32 3.18
N LYS A 461 -8.50 -22.42 3.10
CA LYS A 461 -8.71 -21.00 3.44
C LYS A 461 -9.26 -20.17 2.28
N THR A 462 -9.19 -20.65 1.05
CA THR A 462 -9.82 -19.99 -0.12
C THR A 462 -11.26 -20.44 -0.38
N SER A 463 -11.82 -21.33 0.45
CA SER A 463 -13.20 -21.82 0.30
C SER A 463 -14.18 -21.26 1.32
N ASN A 464 -13.76 -20.33 2.19
CA ASN A 464 -14.62 -19.63 3.15
C ASN A 464 -14.16 -18.17 3.30
N THR A 465 -14.41 -17.37 2.26
CA THR A 465 -14.71 -15.92 2.29
C THR A 465 -15.23 -15.55 0.91
#